data_AF-A0A7V7D4U4-F1
#
_entry.id   AF-A0A7V7D4U4-F1
#
_cell.length_a   1.000
_cell.length_b   1.000
_cell.length_c   1.000
_cell.angle_alpha   90.00
_cell.angle_beta   90.00
_cell.angle_gamma   90.00
#
_symmetry.space_group_name_H-M   'P 1'
#
loop_
_entity.id
_entity.type
_entity.pdbx_description
1 polymer ?
#
loop_
_entity_poly.entity_id
_entity_poly.type
_entity_poly.pdbx_seq_one_letter_code
_entity_poly.pdbx_strand_id
1 'polypeptide(L)'
;MAKNERSKYQNEVISRYYDNLDTILLGKLGELVTELYLADTPARQERLWQRAHKAMTKLKVSPAIIDHIMQKRDVEILAKNLQDWLAKKQKK
;
A
#
# COMPACT_ATOMS: atom_id res chain seq x y z
N MET A 1 14.63 11.23 -24.02
CA MET A 1 13.64 10.34 -23.36
C MET A 1 14.36 9.13 -22.81
N ALA A 2 14.69 9.10 -21.52
CA ALA A 2 15.32 7.94 -20.89
C ALA A 2 14.23 6.92 -20.54
N LYS A 3 14.09 5.88 -21.37
CA LYS A 3 13.22 4.74 -21.09
C LYS A 3 13.82 3.98 -19.90
N ASN A 4 13.06 3.91 -18.81
CA ASN A 4 13.39 3.13 -17.62
C ASN A 4 13.49 1.63 -17.97
N GLU A 5 14.65 1.20 -18.44
CA GLU A 5 14.96 -0.23 -18.62
C GLU A 5 15.24 -0.86 -17.27
N ARG A 6 14.17 -1.14 -16.51
CA ARG A 6 14.28 -2.08 -15.39
C ARG A 6 14.61 -3.45 -15.98
N SER A 7 15.75 -3.99 -15.60
CA SER A 7 16.20 -5.32 -16.03
C SER A 7 15.07 -6.34 -15.83
N LYS A 8 14.88 -7.27 -16.77
CA LYS A 8 13.79 -8.28 -16.74
C LYS A 8 13.69 -8.99 -15.38
N TYR A 9 14.84 -9.26 -14.76
CA TYR A 9 14.95 -9.83 -13.42
C TYR A 9 14.31 -8.96 -12.33
N GLN A 10 14.54 -7.64 -12.36
CA GLN A 10 13.96 -6.71 -11.37
C GLN A 10 12.42 -6.69 -11.48
N ASN A 11 11.88 -6.71 -12.70
CA ASN A 11 10.43 -6.73 -12.91
C ASN A 11 9.79 -8.02 -12.39
N GLU A 12 10.46 -9.16 -12.56
CA GLU A 12 9.99 -10.45 -12.04
C GLU A 12 9.96 -10.48 -10.51
N VAL A 13 11.01 -9.99 -9.85
CA VAL A 13 11.06 -9.88 -8.39
C VAL A 13 9.95 -8.95 -7.87
N ILE A 14 9.73 -7.81 -8.53
CA ILE A 14 8.65 -6.87 -8.16
C ILE A 14 7.28 -7.52 -8.36
N SER A 15 7.06 -8.25 -9.45
CA SER A 15 5.78 -8.94 -9.69
C SER A 15 5.52 -9.98 -8.62
N ARG A 16 6.49 -10.86 -8.35
CA ARG A 16 6.39 -11.90 -7.32
C ARG A 16 6.14 -11.32 -5.94
N TYR A 17 6.71 -10.15 -5.65
CA TYR A 17 6.46 -9.46 -4.39
C TYR A 17 4.96 -9.15 -4.19
N TYR A 18 4.31 -8.55 -5.19
CA TYR A 18 2.88 -8.22 -5.11
C TYR A 18 1.97 -9.45 -5.18
N ASP A 19 2.37 -10.49 -5.91
CA ASP A 19 1.64 -11.76 -6.00
C ASP A 19 1.54 -12.46 -4.64
N ASN A 20 2.52 -12.25 -3.76
CA ASN A 20 2.63 -12.89 -2.45
C ASN A 20 2.03 -12.04 -1.31
N LEU A 21 1.40 -10.90 -1.61
CA LEU A 21 0.69 -10.13 -0.60
C LEU A 21 -0.50 -10.94 -0.07
N ASP A 22 -0.73 -10.91 1.25
CA ASP A 22 -1.85 -11.60 1.86
C ASP A 22 -3.19 -10.89 1.55
N THR A 23 -4.18 -11.63 0.99
CA THR A 23 -5.48 -11.04 0.57
C THR A 23 -6.25 -10.48 1.75
N ILE A 24 -6.23 -11.18 2.88
CA ILE A 24 -6.99 -10.81 4.08
C ILE A 24 -6.41 -9.52 4.64
N LEU A 25 -5.08 -9.40 4.67
CA LEU A 25 -4.42 -8.17 5.11
C LEU A 25 -4.67 -7.00 4.14
N LEU A 26 -4.73 -7.24 2.83
CA LEU A 26 -5.12 -6.21 1.86
C LEU A 26 -6.57 -5.73 2.08
N GLY A 27 -7.50 -6.65 2.37
CA GLY A 27 -8.88 -6.30 2.72
C GLY A 27 -8.96 -5.42 3.97
N LYS A 28 -8.27 -5.82 5.05
CA LYS A 28 -8.16 -5.02 6.28
C LYS A 28 -7.53 -3.65 6.06
N LEU A 29 -6.57 -3.54 5.14
CA LEU A 29 -6.01 -2.24 4.77
C LEU A 29 -7.03 -1.37 4.02
N GLY A 30 -7.90 -1.97 3.20
CA GLY A 30 -9.03 -1.27 2.57
C GLY A 30 -10.06 -0.74 3.57
N GLU A 31 -10.35 -1.50 4.62
CA GLU A 31 -11.18 -1.03 5.74
C GLU A 31 -10.54 0.21 6.41
N LEU A 32 -9.23 0.17 6.68
CA LEU A 32 -8.50 1.31 7.25
C LEU A 32 -8.51 2.54 6.33
N VAL A 33 -8.40 2.37 5.01
CA VAL A 33 -8.53 3.46 4.04
C VAL A 33 -9.91 4.11 4.13
N THR A 34 -10.96 3.29 4.21
CA THR A 34 -12.34 3.78 4.33
C THR A 34 -12.54 4.52 5.67
N GLU A 35 -12.04 3.95 6.77
CA GLU A 35 -12.08 4.61 8.07
C GLU A 35 -11.30 5.93 8.09
N LEU A 36 -10.19 6.03 7.36
CA LEU A 36 -9.41 7.26 7.22
C LEU A 36 -10.18 8.35 6.47
N TYR A 37 -10.89 8.01 5.39
CA TYR A 37 -11.77 8.95 4.67
C TYR A 37 -12.88 9.51 5.57
N LEU A 38 -13.40 8.69 6.48
CA LEU A 38 -14.49 9.05 7.38
C LEU A 38 -14.01 9.65 8.71
N ALA A 39 -12.69 9.74 8.94
CA ALA A 39 -12.14 10.24 10.17
C ALA A 39 -12.17 11.78 10.21
N ASP A 40 -12.91 12.29 11.17
CA ASP A 40 -13.23 13.71 11.38
C ASP A 40 -12.40 14.37 12.49
N THR A 41 -11.58 13.60 13.21
CA THR A 41 -10.74 14.09 14.30
C THR A 41 -9.26 13.73 14.09
N PRO A 42 -8.31 14.63 14.41
CA PRO A 42 -6.88 14.37 14.28
C PRO A 42 -6.41 13.14 15.08
N ALA A 43 -6.96 12.95 16.29
CA ALA A 43 -6.62 11.82 17.15
C ALA A 43 -7.04 10.47 16.54
N ARG A 44 -8.20 10.42 15.89
CA ARG A 44 -8.67 9.22 15.18
C ARG A 44 -7.81 8.96 13.95
N GLN A 45 -7.54 9.98 13.15
CA GLN A 45 -6.67 9.89 11.97
C GLN A 45 -5.27 9.35 12.36
N GLU A 46 -4.64 9.86 13.42
CA GLU A 46 -3.34 9.36 13.89
C GLU A 46 -3.40 7.85 14.19
N ARG A 47 -4.39 7.42 14.98
CA ARG A 47 -4.54 6.00 15.34
C ARG A 47 -4.73 5.11 14.11
N LEU A 48 -5.47 5.59 13.11
CA LEU A 48 -5.69 4.88 11.86
C LEU A 48 -4.40 4.82 11.01
N TRP A 49 -3.65 5.91 10.90
CA TRP A 49 -2.35 5.92 10.23
C TRP A 49 -1.34 4.97 10.88
N GLN A 50 -1.31 4.90 12.22
CA GLN A 50 -0.48 3.92 12.94
C GLN A 50 -0.88 2.46 12.64
N ARG A 51 -2.19 2.20 12.49
CA ARG A 51 -2.69 0.88 12.07
C ARG A 51 -2.35 0.58 10.62
N ALA A 52 -2.50 1.55 9.72
CA ALA A 52 -2.16 1.43 8.30
C ALA A 52 -0.66 1.14 8.12
N HIS A 53 0.21 1.85 8.84
CA HIS A 53 1.64 1.56 8.88
C HIS A 53 1.93 0.10 9.25
N LYS A 54 1.39 -0.38 10.38
CA LYS A 54 1.55 -1.77 10.83
C LYS A 54 1.03 -2.79 9.81
N ALA A 55 -0.10 -2.49 9.16
CA ALA A 55 -0.67 -3.35 8.12
C ALA A 55 0.25 -3.42 6.90
N MET A 56 0.76 -2.29 6.41
CA MET A 56 1.71 -2.25 5.29
C MET A 56 3.02 -3.00 5.62
N THR A 57 3.55 -2.87 6.84
CA THR A 57 4.72 -3.64 7.28
C THR A 57 4.45 -5.14 7.29
N LYS A 58 3.27 -5.58 7.75
CA LYS A 58 2.88 -7.01 7.74
C LYS A 58 2.67 -7.54 6.32
N LEU A 59 2.17 -6.71 5.42
CA LEU A 59 2.13 -6.95 3.98
C LEU A 59 3.54 -6.93 3.34
N LYS A 60 4.61 -6.68 4.12
CA LYS A 60 5.99 -6.61 3.63
C LYS A 60 6.18 -5.54 2.54
N VAL A 61 5.33 -4.49 2.53
CA VAL A 61 5.47 -3.35 1.62
C VAL A 61 6.87 -2.76 1.78
N SER A 62 7.50 -2.45 0.65
CA SER A 62 8.84 -1.88 0.65
C SER A 62 8.89 -0.67 1.59
N PRO A 63 9.89 -0.57 2.48
CA PRO A 63 9.99 0.54 3.42
C PRO A 63 9.92 1.91 2.74
N ALA A 64 10.54 2.06 1.55
CA ALA A 64 10.49 3.31 0.80
C ALA A 64 9.07 3.74 0.40
N ILE A 65 8.19 2.78 0.09
CA ILE A 65 6.78 3.05 -0.22
C ILE A 65 6.02 3.41 1.06
N ILE A 66 6.26 2.67 2.14
CA ILE A 66 5.67 2.95 3.46
C ILE A 66 6.04 4.37 3.91
N ASP A 67 7.32 4.73 3.85
CA ASP A 67 7.82 6.03 4.26
C ASP A 67 7.19 7.14 3.42
N HIS A 68 7.11 6.97 2.10
CA HIS A 68 6.46 7.95 1.22
C HIS A 68 4.99 8.17 1.61
N ILE A 69 4.24 7.09 1.83
CA ILE A 69 2.83 7.16 2.25
C ILE A 69 2.71 7.83 3.63
N MET A 70 3.54 7.45 4.60
CA MET A 70 3.49 7.97 5.97
C MET A 70 4.00 9.39 6.13
N GLN A 71 4.85 9.87 5.21
CA GLN A 71 5.25 11.28 5.14
C GLN A 71 4.13 12.15 4.58
N LYS A 72 3.42 11.67 3.55
CA LYS A 72 2.32 12.41 2.94
C LYS A 72 1.04 12.36 3.77
N ARG A 73 0.77 11.21 4.41
CA ARG A 73 -0.48 10.91 5.14
C ARG A 73 -1.72 11.32 4.36
N ASP A 74 -1.66 11.09 3.06
CA ASP A 74 -2.72 11.36 2.12
C ASP A 74 -3.47 10.05 1.86
N VAL A 75 -4.77 10.06 2.16
CA VAL A 75 -5.63 8.88 2.03
C VAL A 75 -5.77 8.47 0.57
N GLU A 76 -5.76 9.41 -0.38
CA GLU A 76 -5.84 9.12 -1.81
C GLU A 76 -4.59 8.37 -2.29
N ILE A 77 -3.42 8.76 -1.81
CA ILE A 77 -2.15 8.07 -2.13
C ILE A 77 -2.21 6.63 -1.63
N LEU A 78 -2.63 6.40 -0.38
CA LEU A 78 -2.77 5.06 0.17
C LEU A 78 -3.81 4.24 -0.61
N ALA A 79 -4.96 4.82 -0.94
CA ALA A 79 -6.03 4.16 -1.69
C ALA A 79 -5.57 3.73 -3.08
N LYS A 80 -4.84 4.60 -3.80
CA LYS A 80 -4.30 4.29 -5.12
C LYS A 80 -3.28 3.15 -5.08
N ASN A 81 -2.38 3.18 -4.10
CA ASN A 81 -1.42 2.08 -3.88
C ASN A 81 -2.16 0.76 -3.59
N LEU A 82 -3.17 0.77 -2.74
CA LEU A 82 -4.00 -0.40 -2.45
C LEU A 82 -4.69 -0.94 -3.71
N GLN A 83 -5.28 -0.07 -4.54
CA GLN A 83 -5.89 -0.46 -5.81
C GLN A 83 -4.87 -1.13 -6.74
N ASP A 84 -3.67 -0.57 -6.86
CA ASP A 84 -2.60 -1.16 -7.68
C ASP A 84 -2.20 -2.56 -7.17
N TRP A 85 -2.07 -2.73 -5.85
CA TRP A 85 -1.74 -4.03 -5.23
C TRP A 85 -2.84 -5.06 -5.45
N LEU A 86 -4.11 -4.67 -5.31
CA LEU A 86 -5.26 -5.53 -5.59
C LEU A 86 -5.35 -5.90 -7.08
N ALA A 87 -5.15 -4.94 -7.98
CA ALA A 87 -5.20 -5.17 -9.42
C ALA A 87 -4.08 -6.10 -9.89
N LYS A 88 -2.87 -5.97 -9.31
CA LYS A 88 -1.76 -6.89 -9.59
C LYS A 88 -2.08 -8.32 -9.18
N LYS A 89 -2.77 -8.48 -8.04
CA LYS A 89 -3.19 -9.79 -7.55
C LYS A 89 -4.29 -10.44 -8.37
N GLN A 90 -5.23 -9.67 -8.92
CA GLN A 90 -6.36 -10.17 -9.71
C GLN A 90 -5.98 -10.60 -11.14
N LYS A 91 -4.83 -10.15 -11.67
CA LYS A 91 -4.36 -10.50 -13.03
C LYS A 91 -3.71 -11.90 -13.11
N LYS A 92 -4.06 -12.80 -12.20
CA LYS A 92 -3.54 -14.16 -12.08
C LYS A 92 -4.67 -15.16 -12.22
#